data_AF-A0A953RWE1-F1
#
_entry.id   AF-A0A953RWE1-F1
#
_cell.length_a   1.000
_cell.length_b   1.000
_cell.length_c   1.000
_cell.angle_alpha   90.00
_cell.angle_beta   90.00
_cell.angle_gamma   90.00
#
_symmetry.space_group_name_H-M   'P 1'
#
loop_
_entity.id
_entity.type
_entity.pdbx_description
1 polymer ?
#
loop_
_entity_poly.entity_id
_entity_poly.type
_entity_poly.pdbx_seq_one_letter_code
_entity_poly.pdbx_strand_id
1 'polypeptide(L)'
;MRFPKPTKLRVLSQIVFFFLFLFLLLRTEFRGSLTVSASEIRLPYPVSLFFQFDPLVAISNALSSHALYRGLLWSLVVLIPTMLLGRFFCGWICPLGSIHHFFSSFKSERKRGKQLIDSNRYKRWQTTKYYLLIASLVAAVSGTGVVGWLDPFSLLVRSVGLSILPATDHALRACLGVFEHSRYAFVQTVGGALHFILGALLLSFRQPYFRLGIWLGLIFVFLIALNFRITRFWCRALCPLGALLGIVSRWSVLGLVKNPEHCNDCNRCLLRCQGGDDPIGGVPWHQPECHLCLNCVDECPEHGLRFQFFPGQKAVGVNLQRRKVLTGLAAGVAVVPLARSTSGFATERHERLLRPPGALDEEYFLARCIRCGECMKVCPNNALHPAFSEAGIEGLWTPVLVPRIGYCETSCVLCSQVCPTGAIWEIAEKDKGWSDVARADKPVRLGTAFYDRGRCLPWAMATDCIVCEEWCPTSPKAIYLQPVDVIDATGNSKQVKQPYLDPSRCVGCGACEYACPVQDRPAVYVTSVGESRSRANQILLNRRKG
;
A
#
# COMPACT_ATOMS: atom_id res chain seq x y z
N MET A 1 27.34 37.21 -6.79
CA MET A 1 26.87 35.90 -6.28
C MET A 1 26.28 35.10 -7.44
N ARG A 2 26.85 33.94 -7.81
CA ARG A 2 26.24 33.04 -8.81
C ARG A 2 25.05 32.35 -8.15
N PHE A 3 23.83 32.66 -8.59
CA PHE A 3 22.64 31.90 -8.17
C PHE A 3 22.86 30.40 -8.44
N PRO A 4 22.47 29.50 -7.53
CA PRO A 4 22.61 28.07 -7.73
C PRO A 4 21.82 27.64 -8.98
N LYS A 5 22.39 26.74 -9.78
CA LYS A 5 21.69 26.17 -10.95
C LYS A 5 20.34 25.59 -10.53
N PRO A 6 19.25 25.85 -11.27
CA PRO A 6 17.92 25.39 -10.90
C PRO A 6 17.81 23.87 -10.75
N THR A 7 18.59 23.07 -11.50
CA THR A 7 18.69 21.62 -11.26
C THR A 7 19.21 21.24 -9.88
N LYS A 8 20.14 22.01 -9.28
CA LYS A 8 20.66 21.69 -7.94
C LYS A 8 19.57 21.85 -6.89
N LEU A 9 18.75 22.89 -7.00
CA LEU A 9 17.61 23.11 -6.11
C LEU A 9 16.59 21.97 -6.24
N ARG A 10 16.29 21.55 -7.48
CA ARG A 10 15.44 20.39 -7.73
C ARG A 10 15.98 19.10 -7.12
N VAL A 11 17.27 18.80 -7.29
CA VAL A 11 17.90 17.60 -6.73
C VAL A 11 17.84 17.64 -5.20
N LEU A 12 18.12 18.80 -4.58
CA LEU A 12 17.98 18.97 -3.14
C LEU A 12 16.56 18.68 -2.67
N SER A 13 15.55 19.22 -3.37
CA SER A 13 14.14 18.94 -3.09
C SER A 13 13.81 17.44 -3.19
N GLN A 14 14.26 16.78 -4.26
CA GLN A 14 14.07 15.33 -4.44
C GLN A 14 14.67 14.51 -3.30
N ILE A 15 15.88 14.88 -2.85
CA ILE A 15 16.57 14.22 -1.75
C ILE A 15 15.78 14.40 -0.45
N VAL A 16 15.40 15.64 -0.12
CA VAL A 16 14.64 15.96 1.11
C VAL A 16 13.33 15.18 1.16
N PHE A 17 12.51 15.23 0.10
CA PHE A 17 11.22 14.53 0.08
C PHE A 17 11.36 13.01 0.04
N PHE A 18 12.40 12.48 -0.62
CA PHE A 18 12.68 11.05 -0.62
C PHE A 18 13.08 10.55 0.78
N PHE A 19 13.94 11.27 1.49
CA PHE A 19 14.31 10.91 2.86
C PHE A 19 13.16 11.12 3.85
N LEU A 20 12.33 12.15 3.65
CA LEU A 20 11.10 12.32 4.43
C LEU A 20 10.15 11.13 4.22
N PHE A 21 9.96 10.68 2.98
CA PHE A 21 9.17 9.49 2.67
C PHE A 21 9.75 8.24 3.34
N LEU A 22 11.06 8.00 3.21
CA LEU A 22 11.72 6.85 3.81
C LEU A 22 11.61 6.89 5.35
N PHE A 23 11.80 8.06 5.95
CA PHE A 23 11.63 8.27 7.38
C PHE A 23 10.21 7.91 7.83
N LEU A 24 9.17 8.46 7.19
CA LEU A 24 7.79 8.15 7.53
C LEU A 24 7.49 6.66 7.36
N LEU A 25 7.94 6.05 6.27
CA LEU A 25 7.76 4.61 6.02
C LEU A 25 8.42 3.74 7.08
N LEU A 26 9.65 4.07 7.52
CA LEU A 26 10.33 3.35 8.60
C LEU A 26 9.64 3.57 9.95
N ARG A 27 8.97 4.71 10.14
CA ARG A 27 8.19 5.03 11.34
C ARG A 27 6.76 4.50 11.29
N THR A 28 6.31 3.87 10.20
CA THR A 28 5.05 3.10 10.16
C THR A 28 5.15 1.74 10.87
N GLU A 29 6.23 1.46 11.60
CA GLU A 29 6.33 0.27 12.45
C GLU A 29 6.15 0.63 13.92
N PHE A 30 5.39 -0.19 14.63
CA PHE A 30 5.29 -0.09 16.07
C PHE A 30 6.58 -0.59 16.72
N ARG A 31 7.31 0.31 17.40
CA ARG A 31 8.54 0.00 18.15
C ARG A 31 8.36 0.05 19.68
N GLY A 32 7.12 0.17 20.16
CA GLY A 32 6.81 0.22 21.59
C GLY A 32 6.69 -1.17 22.22
N SER A 33 6.62 -1.22 23.56
CA SER A 33 6.20 -2.42 24.28
C SER A 33 4.69 -2.43 24.47
N LEU A 34 4.05 -3.58 24.31
CA LEU A 34 2.62 -3.79 24.57
C LEU A 34 2.29 -3.86 26.08
N THR A 35 3.31 -3.75 26.95
CA THR A 35 3.21 -4.02 28.40
C THR A 35 3.02 -2.78 29.28
N VAL A 36 2.86 -1.57 28.74
CA VAL A 36 2.69 -0.34 29.55
C VAL A 36 1.26 0.19 29.47
N SER A 37 0.52 -0.09 30.55
CA SER A 37 -0.77 0.48 30.90
C SER A 37 -0.66 1.98 31.21
N ALA A 38 -1.14 2.85 30.31
CA ALA A 38 -1.80 4.14 30.63
C ALA A 38 -2.12 5.00 29.38
N SER A 39 -1.49 4.76 28.23
CA SER A 39 -1.75 5.53 27.00
C SER A 39 -2.17 4.62 25.85
N GLU A 40 -3.25 5.01 25.15
CA GLU A 40 -3.71 4.31 23.95
C GLU A 40 -2.55 4.15 22.95
N ILE A 41 -2.40 2.94 22.40
CA ILE A 41 -1.35 2.63 21.41
C ILE A 41 -1.63 3.45 20.14
N ARG A 42 -0.96 4.59 20.01
CA ARG A 42 -1.06 5.52 18.88
C ARG A 42 0.32 5.82 18.29
N LEU A 43 0.38 5.95 16.98
CA LEU A 43 1.55 6.46 16.27
C LEU A 43 1.67 7.98 16.45
N PRO A 44 2.86 8.51 16.78
CA PRO A 44 3.07 9.95 16.93
C PRO A 44 3.33 10.69 15.61
N TYR A 45 3.49 9.97 14.48
CA TYR A 45 3.86 10.56 13.19
C TYR A 45 2.74 10.45 12.15
N PRO A 46 2.58 11.45 11.25
CA PRO A 46 1.59 11.43 10.18
C PRO A 46 2.03 10.57 8.99
N VAL A 47 2.04 9.25 9.15
CA VAL A 47 2.51 8.30 8.13
C VAL A 47 1.68 8.31 6.84
N SER A 48 0.42 8.75 6.90
CA SER A 48 -0.49 8.84 5.75
C SER A 48 -0.34 10.11 4.91
N LEU A 49 0.60 11.01 5.26
CA LEU A 49 0.77 12.35 4.66
C LEU A 49 0.87 12.32 3.11
N PHE A 50 1.69 11.44 2.54
CA PHE A 50 1.89 11.39 1.09
C PHE A 50 0.63 10.97 0.33
N PHE A 51 -0.22 10.12 0.93
CA PHE A 51 -1.50 9.73 0.34
C PHE A 51 -2.53 10.85 0.41
N GLN A 52 -2.51 11.64 1.49
CA GLN A 52 -3.38 12.82 1.63
C GLN A 52 -3.07 13.91 0.60
N PHE A 53 -1.81 14.00 0.17
CA PHE A 53 -1.38 14.89 -0.92
C PHE A 53 -1.64 14.35 -2.33
N ASP A 54 -2.18 13.12 -2.48
CA ASP A 54 -2.43 12.54 -3.78
C ASP A 54 -3.81 12.94 -4.34
N PRO A 55 -3.88 13.77 -5.41
CA PRO A 55 -5.14 14.17 -6.01
C PRO A 55 -5.85 13.06 -6.78
N LEU A 56 -5.13 12.05 -7.28
CA LEU A 56 -5.74 10.89 -7.93
C LEU A 56 -6.52 10.07 -6.89
N VAL A 57 -5.92 9.82 -5.72
CA VAL A 57 -6.60 9.14 -4.62
C VAL A 57 -7.81 9.95 -4.16
N ALA A 58 -7.67 11.26 -3.98
CA ALA A 58 -8.78 12.13 -3.58
C ALA A 58 -9.97 12.07 -4.54
N ILE A 59 -9.72 12.26 -5.84
CA ILE A 59 -10.78 12.24 -6.87
C ILE A 59 -11.37 10.84 -6.99
N SER A 60 -10.55 9.79 -7.06
CA SER A 60 -11.05 8.42 -7.23
C SER A 60 -11.86 7.97 -6.02
N ASN A 61 -11.46 8.32 -4.80
CA ASN A 61 -12.19 7.98 -3.57
C ASN A 61 -13.52 8.75 -3.47
N ALA A 62 -13.54 10.02 -3.89
CA ALA A 62 -14.76 10.79 -3.97
C ALA A 62 -15.75 10.22 -4.98
N LEU A 63 -15.25 9.78 -6.15
CA LEU A 63 -16.07 9.15 -7.18
C LEU A 63 -16.59 7.78 -6.75
N SER A 64 -15.76 6.96 -6.11
CA SER A 64 -16.15 5.58 -5.74
C SER A 64 -17.03 5.49 -4.51
N SER A 65 -16.86 6.41 -3.56
CA SER A 65 -17.60 6.36 -2.30
C SER A 65 -18.66 7.44 -2.14
N HIS A 66 -18.83 8.29 -3.16
CA HIS A 66 -19.71 9.47 -3.17
C HIS A 66 -19.50 10.41 -1.97
N ALA A 67 -18.32 10.34 -1.35
CA ALA A 67 -17.94 11.12 -0.19
C ALA A 67 -16.43 11.39 -0.23
N LEU A 68 -16.00 12.55 0.24
CA LEU A 68 -14.58 12.90 0.33
C LEU A 68 -14.12 12.82 1.78
N TYR A 69 -13.16 11.94 2.06
CA TYR A 69 -12.53 11.89 3.38
C TYR A 69 -11.79 13.20 3.67
N ARG A 70 -11.96 13.78 4.88
CA ARG A 70 -11.44 15.12 5.24
C ARG A 70 -9.95 15.28 4.96
N GLY A 71 -9.15 14.24 5.21
CA GLY A 71 -7.70 14.25 4.97
C GLY A 71 -7.32 14.42 3.49
N LEU A 72 -8.17 14.02 2.55
CA LEU A 72 -7.88 14.08 1.11
C LEU A 72 -8.01 15.50 0.52
N LEU A 73 -8.56 16.45 1.27
CA LEU A 73 -8.55 17.88 0.89
C LEU A 73 -7.13 18.45 0.77
N TRP A 74 -6.17 17.85 1.47
CA TRP A 74 -4.76 18.23 1.39
C TRP A 74 -4.16 18.02 -0.02
N SER A 75 -4.79 17.22 -0.88
CA SER A 75 -4.38 17.06 -2.27
C SER A 75 -4.42 18.37 -3.08
N LEU A 76 -5.20 19.37 -2.64
CA LEU A 76 -5.21 20.71 -3.23
C LEU A 76 -3.85 21.41 -3.16
N VAL A 77 -3.02 21.09 -2.17
CA VAL A 77 -1.64 21.60 -2.05
C VAL A 77 -0.76 21.15 -3.23
N VAL A 78 -1.09 20.02 -3.87
CA VAL A 78 -0.41 19.59 -5.10
C VAL A 78 -1.14 20.08 -6.34
N LEU A 79 -2.48 20.04 -6.33
CA LEU A 79 -3.30 20.35 -7.50
C LEU A 79 -3.22 21.84 -7.88
N ILE A 80 -3.34 22.75 -6.92
CA ILE A 80 -3.32 24.20 -7.18
C ILE A 80 -1.97 24.65 -7.76
N PRO A 81 -0.80 24.31 -7.16
CA PRO A 81 0.48 24.69 -7.76
C PRO A 81 0.74 23.97 -9.08
N THR A 82 0.16 22.79 -9.32
CA THR A 82 0.23 22.11 -10.63
C THR A 82 -0.49 22.90 -11.72
N MET A 83 -1.62 23.54 -11.37
CA MET A 83 -2.31 24.44 -12.30
C MET A 83 -1.47 25.67 -12.66
N LEU A 84 -0.55 26.11 -11.80
CA LEU A 84 0.24 27.33 -12.02
C LEU A 84 1.61 27.05 -12.65
N LEU A 85 2.31 26.03 -12.16
CA LEU A 85 3.71 25.70 -12.50
C LEU A 85 3.83 24.52 -13.49
N GLY A 86 2.72 23.82 -13.76
CA GLY A 86 2.69 22.59 -14.53
C GLY A 86 3.02 21.37 -13.67
N ARG A 87 3.47 20.27 -14.29
CA ARG A 87 3.67 18.98 -13.60
C ARG A 87 4.98 18.93 -12.79
N PHE A 88 5.17 19.88 -11.89
CA PHE A 88 6.37 20.01 -11.05
C PHE A 88 6.51 18.85 -10.04
N PHE A 89 5.38 18.36 -9.50
CA PHE A 89 5.36 17.33 -8.46
C PHE A 89 6.17 16.07 -8.83
N CYS A 90 6.05 15.58 -10.07
CA CYS A 90 6.77 14.41 -10.56
C CYS A 90 8.29 14.62 -10.70
N GLY A 91 8.75 15.87 -10.79
CA GLY A 91 10.16 16.23 -10.90
C GLY A 91 10.83 16.59 -9.57
N TRP A 92 10.05 17.07 -8.59
CA TRP A 92 10.56 17.72 -7.38
C TRP A 92 10.22 16.96 -6.09
N ILE A 93 9.00 16.42 -5.97
CA ILE A 93 8.47 15.92 -4.68
C ILE A 93 8.27 14.40 -4.70
N CYS A 94 7.78 13.84 -5.80
CA CYS A 94 7.36 12.44 -5.85
C CYS A 94 8.55 11.46 -5.58
N PRO A 95 8.51 10.64 -4.51
CA PRO A 95 9.59 9.71 -4.15
C PRO A 95 9.75 8.60 -5.20
N LEU A 96 8.64 8.07 -5.75
CA LEU A 96 8.72 7.12 -6.86
C LEU A 96 9.36 7.76 -8.10
N GLY A 97 9.03 9.03 -8.38
CA GLY A 97 9.66 9.82 -9.44
C GLY A 97 11.17 9.98 -9.22
N SER A 98 11.61 10.21 -7.99
CA SER A 98 13.03 10.28 -7.59
C SER A 98 13.75 8.95 -7.81
N ILE A 99 13.16 7.82 -7.39
CA ILE A 99 13.71 6.47 -7.64
C ILE A 99 13.88 6.24 -9.14
N HIS A 100 12.82 6.45 -9.93
CA HIS A 100 12.88 6.27 -11.38
C HIS A 100 13.90 7.21 -12.04
N HIS A 101 14.07 8.43 -11.53
CA HIS A 101 15.10 9.36 -12.02
C HIS A 101 16.52 8.84 -11.76
N PHE A 102 16.75 8.36 -10.55
CA PHE A 102 18.04 7.82 -10.12
C PHE A 102 18.43 6.64 -11.01
N PHE A 103 17.57 5.63 -11.13
CA PHE A 103 17.83 4.46 -11.99
C PHE A 103 17.87 4.81 -13.48
N SER A 104 17.15 5.83 -13.93
CA SER A 104 17.22 6.29 -15.32
C SER A 104 18.56 6.93 -15.69
N SER A 105 19.32 7.39 -14.69
CA SER A 105 20.62 8.05 -14.87
C SER A 105 21.78 7.05 -14.96
N PHE A 106 21.56 5.78 -14.63
CA PHE A 106 22.56 4.73 -14.80
C PHE A 106 22.83 4.44 -16.27
N LYS A 107 24.12 4.29 -16.61
CA LYS A 107 24.58 4.03 -17.97
C LYS A 107 24.26 2.59 -18.34
N SER A 108 23.33 2.36 -19.26
CA SER A 108 23.08 1.06 -19.89
C SER A 108 23.60 1.07 -21.32
N GLU A 109 24.20 -0.04 -21.79
CA GLU A 109 24.67 -0.16 -23.18
C GLU A 109 23.52 -0.03 -24.19
N ARG A 110 22.32 -0.51 -23.82
CA ARG A 110 21.09 -0.45 -24.64
C ARG A 110 20.48 0.95 -24.72
N LYS A 111 21.08 1.95 -24.05
CA LYS A 111 20.55 3.31 -23.87
C LYS A 111 21.70 4.33 -23.88
N ARG A 112 22.44 4.39 -25.00
CA ARG A 112 23.54 5.34 -25.22
C ARG A 112 23.40 6.10 -26.54
N GLY A 113 23.99 7.30 -26.59
CA GLY A 113 24.07 8.14 -27.79
C GLY A 113 22.70 8.34 -28.46
N LYS A 114 22.61 7.95 -29.74
CA LYS A 114 21.40 8.08 -30.56
C LYS A 114 20.19 7.34 -29.99
N GLN A 115 20.38 6.13 -29.45
CA GLN A 115 19.27 5.35 -28.87
C GLN A 115 18.64 6.07 -27.68
N LEU A 116 19.46 6.71 -26.83
CA LEU A 116 18.97 7.51 -25.70
C LEU A 116 18.19 8.73 -26.20
N ILE A 117 18.72 9.46 -27.17
CA ILE A 117 18.04 10.61 -27.80
C ILE A 117 16.68 10.17 -28.34
N ASP A 118 16.64 9.11 -29.14
CA ASP A 118 15.42 8.60 -29.76
C ASP A 118 14.39 8.11 -28.74
N SER A 119 14.85 7.56 -27.60
CA SER A 119 13.98 7.17 -26.48
C SER A 119 13.41 8.38 -25.71
N ASN A 120 14.16 9.48 -25.66
CA ASN A 120 13.78 10.72 -24.97
C ASN A 120 12.98 11.69 -25.84
N ARG A 121 12.78 11.37 -27.12
CA ARG A 121 11.79 12.06 -27.95
C ARG A 121 10.37 11.68 -27.55
N TYR A 122 9.40 12.50 -27.95
CA TYR A 122 8.00 12.16 -27.76
C TYR A 122 7.63 10.88 -28.50
N LYS A 123 6.79 10.06 -27.88
CA LYS A 123 6.30 8.81 -28.44
C LYS A 123 4.81 8.67 -28.15
N ARG A 124 4.06 8.16 -29.12
CA ARG A 124 2.61 7.99 -29.01
C ARG A 124 2.19 7.06 -27.87
N TRP A 125 3.01 6.07 -27.50
CA TRP A 125 2.73 5.17 -26.37
C TRP A 125 2.70 5.88 -25.01
N GLN A 126 3.28 7.08 -24.88
CA GLN A 126 3.14 7.88 -23.65
C GLN A 126 1.68 8.24 -23.35
N THR A 127 0.78 8.07 -24.33
CA THR A 127 -0.64 8.28 -24.12
C THR A 127 -1.32 7.15 -23.33
N THR A 128 -0.68 5.98 -23.14
CA THR A 128 -1.22 4.83 -22.40
C THR A 128 -1.72 5.20 -21.00
N LYS A 129 -0.97 6.03 -20.26
CA LYS A 129 -1.36 6.51 -18.92
C LYS A 129 -2.71 7.25 -18.88
N TYR A 130 -3.12 7.90 -19.99
CA TYR A 130 -4.44 8.57 -20.04
C TYR A 130 -5.57 7.55 -20.23
N TYR A 131 -5.34 6.45 -20.96
CA TYR A 131 -6.31 5.35 -21.01
C TYR A 131 -6.47 4.70 -19.64
N LEU A 132 -5.35 4.45 -18.95
CA LEU A 132 -5.37 3.91 -17.59
C LEU A 132 -6.10 4.84 -16.61
N LEU A 133 -5.84 6.15 -16.68
CA LEU A 133 -6.56 7.14 -15.88
C LEU A 133 -8.07 7.12 -16.15
N ILE A 134 -8.48 7.22 -17.42
CA ILE A 134 -9.91 7.24 -17.77
C ILE A 134 -10.57 5.93 -17.33
N ALA A 135 -9.98 4.78 -17.63
CA ALA A 135 -10.50 3.48 -17.22
C ALA A 135 -10.62 3.37 -15.70
N SER A 136 -9.62 3.85 -14.93
CA SER A 136 -9.66 3.82 -13.47
C SER A 136 -10.72 4.75 -12.88
N LEU A 137 -10.92 5.94 -13.45
CA LEU A 137 -11.94 6.88 -12.96
C LEU A 137 -13.36 6.38 -13.28
N VAL A 138 -13.56 5.76 -14.45
CA VAL A 138 -14.83 5.13 -14.83
C VAL A 138 -15.13 3.93 -13.94
N ALA A 139 -14.11 3.11 -13.67
CA ALA A 139 -14.23 2.00 -12.73
C ALA A 139 -14.53 2.51 -11.31
N ALA A 140 -13.97 3.66 -10.91
CA ALA A 140 -14.29 4.31 -9.64
C ALA A 140 -15.77 4.69 -9.56
N VAL A 141 -16.38 5.25 -10.61
CA VAL A 141 -17.83 5.56 -10.64
C VAL A 141 -18.69 4.32 -10.39
N SER A 142 -18.21 3.13 -10.74
CA SER A 142 -18.91 1.86 -10.47
C SER A 142 -18.69 1.32 -9.04
N GLY A 143 -18.12 2.13 -8.15
CA GLY A 143 -17.86 1.79 -6.75
C GLY A 143 -16.59 0.96 -6.54
N THR A 144 -15.64 0.95 -7.46
CA THR A 144 -14.41 0.14 -7.34
C THR A 144 -13.18 0.99 -7.02
N GLY A 145 -12.37 0.58 -6.04
CA GLY A 145 -11.13 1.27 -5.66
C GLY A 145 -9.91 0.90 -6.50
N VAL A 146 -10.06 0.36 -7.71
CA VAL A 146 -8.95 -0.28 -8.50
C VAL A 146 -7.77 0.65 -8.82
N VAL A 147 -7.96 1.97 -8.69
CA VAL A 147 -6.89 2.96 -8.84
C VAL A 147 -5.67 2.65 -7.95
N GLY A 148 -5.88 2.01 -6.79
CA GLY A 148 -4.83 1.65 -5.84
C GLY A 148 -3.78 0.66 -6.35
N TRP A 149 -4.01 0.00 -7.49
CA TRP A 149 -2.98 -0.83 -8.14
C TRP A 149 -1.94 -0.01 -8.89
N LEU A 150 -2.38 1.11 -9.49
CA LEU A 150 -1.57 1.96 -10.35
C LEU A 150 -1.21 3.30 -9.71
N ASP A 151 -1.73 3.58 -8.51
CA ASP A 151 -1.32 4.71 -7.71
C ASP A 151 0.18 4.61 -7.35
N PRO A 152 1.01 5.63 -7.68
CA PRO A 152 2.45 5.56 -7.46
C PRO A 152 2.84 5.43 -5.98
N PHE A 153 2.08 6.01 -5.04
CA PHE A 153 2.38 5.92 -3.62
C PHE A 153 2.00 4.55 -3.06
N SER A 154 0.83 4.04 -3.42
CA SER A 154 0.34 2.72 -3.01
C SER A 154 1.24 1.63 -3.53
N LEU A 155 1.69 1.72 -4.79
CA LEU A 155 2.69 0.81 -5.36
C LEU A 155 4.00 0.88 -4.58
N LEU A 156 4.51 2.09 -4.31
CA LEU A 156 5.80 2.27 -3.65
C LEU A 156 5.79 1.75 -2.21
N VAL A 157 4.80 2.17 -1.41
CA VAL A 157 4.65 1.74 -0.01
C VAL A 157 4.42 0.24 0.08
N ARG A 158 3.54 -0.33 -0.77
CA ARG A 158 3.26 -1.76 -0.76
C ARG A 158 4.51 -2.58 -1.10
N SER A 159 5.23 -2.22 -2.16
CA SER A 159 6.41 -2.97 -2.59
C SER A 159 7.60 -2.78 -1.65
N VAL A 160 7.86 -1.56 -1.17
CA VAL A 160 8.97 -1.33 -0.24
C VAL A 160 8.62 -1.87 1.16
N GLY A 161 7.43 -1.58 1.66
CA GLY A 161 6.97 -1.92 2.99
C GLY A 161 6.71 -3.40 3.22
N LEU A 162 6.13 -4.12 2.24
CA LEU A 162 5.74 -5.52 2.41
C LEU A 162 6.69 -6.53 1.72
N SER A 163 7.73 -6.05 1.04
CA SER A 163 8.69 -6.92 0.36
C SER A 163 10.13 -6.51 0.66
N ILE A 164 10.55 -5.31 0.23
CA ILE A 164 11.97 -4.92 0.29
C ILE A 164 12.45 -4.75 1.74
N LEU A 165 11.69 -4.07 2.59
CA LEU A 165 12.05 -3.87 4.00
C LEU A 165 12.11 -5.20 4.78
N PRO A 166 11.08 -6.07 4.74
CA PRO A 166 11.18 -7.42 5.32
C PRO A 166 12.39 -8.22 4.83
N ALA A 167 12.67 -8.19 3.52
CA ALA A 167 13.84 -8.89 2.95
C ALA A 167 15.17 -8.29 3.44
N THR A 168 15.23 -6.96 3.60
CA THR A 168 16.41 -6.26 4.14
C THR A 168 16.61 -6.58 5.62
N ASP A 169 15.53 -6.58 6.42
CA ASP A 169 15.55 -6.99 7.83
C ASP A 169 16.11 -8.42 7.97
N HIS A 170 15.62 -9.34 7.13
CA HIS A 170 16.06 -10.72 7.14
C HIS A 170 17.54 -10.86 6.78
N ALA A 171 17.98 -10.19 5.70
CA ALA A 171 19.37 -10.22 5.26
C ALA A 171 20.31 -9.64 6.33
N LEU A 172 19.94 -8.50 6.93
CA LEU A 172 20.73 -7.87 7.98
C LEU A 172 20.82 -8.75 9.23
N ARG A 173 19.71 -9.34 9.68
CA ARG A 173 19.71 -10.28 10.82
C ARG A 173 20.55 -11.52 10.54
N ALA A 174 20.47 -12.07 9.32
CA ALA A 174 21.30 -13.21 8.92
C ALA A 174 22.79 -12.85 8.95
N CYS A 175 23.18 -11.68 8.41
CA CYS A 175 24.55 -11.19 8.48
C CYS A 175 25.02 -10.96 9.92
N LEU A 176 24.21 -10.28 10.75
CA LEU A 176 24.51 -10.04 12.16
C LEU A 176 24.68 -11.33 12.95
N GLY A 177 23.82 -12.33 12.69
CA GLY A 177 23.93 -13.65 13.31
C GLY A 177 25.28 -14.31 13.05
N VAL A 178 25.86 -14.16 11.86
CA VAL A 178 27.21 -14.66 11.56
C VAL A 178 28.28 -13.96 12.41
N PHE A 179 28.17 -12.65 12.64
CA PHE A 179 29.10 -11.91 13.48
C PHE A 179 28.95 -12.26 14.97
N GLU A 180 27.71 -12.40 15.45
CA GLU A 180 27.39 -12.72 16.85
C GLU A 180 27.81 -14.13 17.26
N HIS A 181 27.78 -15.09 16.34
CA HIS A 181 28.22 -16.48 16.57
C HIS A 181 29.70 -16.71 16.22
N SER A 182 30.46 -15.64 15.95
CA SER A 182 31.88 -15.74 15.66
C SER A 182 32.67 -16.14 16.90
N ARG A 183 33.71 -16.96 16.72
CA ARG A 183 34.60 -17.42 17.82
C ARG A 183 35.53 -16.33 18.36
N TYR A 184 35.68 -15.22 17.63
CA TYR A 184 36.55 -14.11 18.00
C TYR A 184 35.77 -13.07 18.81
N ALA A 185 36.15 -12.87 20.08
CA ALA A 185 35.47 -11.97 21.02
C ALA A 185 35.30 -10.53 20.49
N PHE A 186 36.29 -10.02 19.77
CA PHE A 186 36.20 -8.71 19.12
C PHE A 186 35.07 -8.65 18.07
N VAL A 187 34.99 -9.66 17.20
CA VAL A 187 33.97 -9.73 16.14
C VAL A 187 32.57 -9.88 16.73
N GLN A 188 32.43 -10.69 17.77
CA GLN A 188 31.18 -10.85 18.51
C GLN A 188 30.72 -9.53 19.15
N THR A 189 31.63 -8.78 19.76
CA THR A 189 31.32 -7.49 20.41
C THR A 189 30.87 -6.45 19.38
N VAL A 190 31.57 -6.39 18.24
CA VAL A 190 31.18 -5.52 17.11
C VAL A 190 29.82 -5.94 16.56
N GLY A 191 29.56 -7.24 16.42
CA GLY A 191 28.26 -7.79 15.99
C GLY A 191 27.11 -7.35 16.92
N GLY A 192 27.28 -7.52 18.23
CA GLY A 192 26.28 -7.10 19.21
C GLY A 192 26.04 -5.58 19.22
N ALA A 193 27.10 -4.77 19.11
CA ALA A 193 26.97 -3.32 19.01
C ALA A 193 26.22 -2.90 17.73
N LEU A 194 26.52 -3.54 16.59
CA LEU A 194 25.81 -3.31 15.34
C LEU A 194 24.34 -3.72 15.44
N HIS A 195 24.03 -4.86 16.07
CA HIS A 195 22.65 -5.28 16.29
C HIS A 195 21.89 -4.25 17.10
N PHE A 196 22.46 -3.73 18.19
CA PHE A 196 21.79 -2.72 19.02
C PHE A 196 21.49 -1.44 18.23
N ILE A 197 22.47 -0.92 17.48
CA ILE A 197 22.32 0.29 16.66
C ILE A 197 21.30 0.08 15.55
N LEU A 198 21.40 -1.04 14.82
CA LEU A 198 20.48 -1.37 13.74
C LEU A 198 19.08 -1.67 14.28
N GLY A 199 18.96 -2.30 15.45
CA GLY A 199 17.71 -2.51 16.18
C GLY A 199 16.98 -1.20 16.50
N ALA A 200 17.73 -0.18 16.95
CA ALA A 200 17.15 1.12 17.27
C ALA A 200 16.74 1.91 16.01
N LEU A 201 17.46 1.75 14.90
CA LEU A 201 17.31 2.59 13.70
C LEU A 201 16.46 1.95 12.59
N LEU A 202 16.72 0.69 12.26
CA LEU A 202 16.31 0.09 10.98
C LEU A 202 15.64 -1.29 11.10
N LEU A 203 16.08 -2.16 12.00
CA LEU A 203 15.49 -3.49 12.17
C LEU A 203 14.12 -3.40 12.84
N SER A 204 13.21 -4.26 12.38
CA SER A 204 11.86 -4.37 12.94
C SER A 204 11.91 -5.08 14.30
N PHE A 205 10.96 -4.83 15.21
CA PHE A 205 10.94 -5.51 16.52
C PHE A 205 10.84 -7.04 16.39
N ARG A 206 10.02 -7.51 15.43
CA ARG A 206 9.96 -8.89 14.97
C ARG A 206 10.17 -8.92 13.47
N GLN A 207 10.84 -9.95 12.97
CA GLN A 207 11.00 -10.19 11.55
C GLN A 207 9.62 -10.34 10.89
N PRO A 208 9.17 -9.37 10.07
CA PRO A 208 7.88 -9.48 9.40
C PRO A 208 8.01 -10.41 8.19
N TYR A 209 6.91 -11.08 7.85
CA TYR A 209 6.75 -11.78 6.58
C TYR A 209 5.39 -11.48 5.98
N PHE A 210 5.28 -11.58 4.65
CA PHE A 210 4.02 -11.34 3.93
C PHE A 210 3.87 -12.36 2.81
N ARG A 211 2.72 -13.03 2.73
CA ARG A 211 2.45 -14.12 1.78
C ARG A 211 2.75 -13.77 0.32
N LEU A 212 2.48 -12.54 -0.10
CA LEU A 212 2.68 -12.06 -1.48
C LEU A 212 3.91 -11.14 -1.62
N GLY A 213 4.78 -11.08 -0.61
CA GLY A 213 5.94 -10.18 -0.59
C GLY A 213 6.86 -10.39 -1.79
N ILE A 214 7.20 -11.64 -2.13
CA ILE A 214 8.10 -11.93 -3.25
C ILE A 214 7.55 -11.39 -4.57
N TRP A 215 6.28 -11.67 -4.87
CA TRP A 215 5.63 -11.20 -6.11
C TRP A 215 5.58 -9.67 -6.19
N LEU A 216 5.23 -9.00 -5.09
CA LEU A 216 5.23 -7.54 -5.01
C LEU A 216 6.63 -6.93 -5.25
N GLY A 217 7.67 -7.60 -4.72
CA GLY A 217 9.06 -7.22 -4.93
C GLY A 217 9.51 -7.40 -6.38
N LEU A 218 9.20 -8.56 -6.99
CA LEU A 218 9.55 -8.86 -8.38
C LEU A 218 8.88 -7.89 -9.36
N ILE A 219 7.59 -7.59 -9.19
CA ILE A 219 6.88 -6.60 -10.01
C ILE A 219 7.56 -5.23 -9.89
N PHE A 220 7.91 -4.82 -8.68
CA PHE A 220 8.55 -3.52 -8.46
C PHE A 220 9.95 -3.44 -9.08
N VAL A 221 10.80 -4.46 -8.84
CA VAL A 221 12.14 -4.55 -9.44
C VAL A 221 12.05 -4.55 -10.96
N PHE A 222 11.08 -5.27 -11.54
CA PHE A 222 10.82 -5.25 -12.98
C PHE A 222 10.48 -3.84 -13.48
N LEU A 223 9.58 -3.11 -12.82
CA LEU A 223 9.23 -1.74 -13.19
C LEU A 223 10.43 -0.79 -13.09
N ILE A 224 11.31 -0.97 -12.09
CA ILE A 224 12.56 -0.22 -11.98
C ILE A 224 13.55 -0.59 -13.10
N ALA A 225 13.67 -1.87 -13.44
CA ALA A 225 14.56 -2.34 -14.49
C ALA A 225 14.20 -1.79 -15.88
N LEU A 226 12.92 -1.50 -16.14
CA LEU A 226 12.49 -0.86 -17.39
C LEU A 226 13.13 0.52 -17.62
N ASN A 227 13.63 1.19 -16.57
CA ASN A 227 14.36 2.46 -16.71
C ASN A 227 15.68 2.34 -17.50
N PHE A 228 16.25 1.13 -17.56
CA PHE A 228 17.44 0.85 -18.37
C PHE A 228 17.17 0.89 -19.86
N ARG A 229 15.91 0.75 -20.30
CA ARG A 229 15.51 0.86 -21.71
C ARG A 229 14.86 2.21 -22.03
N ILE A 230 14.00 2.71 -21.15
CA ILE A 230 13.25 3.97 -21.35
C ILE A 230 13.38 4.84 -20.11
N THR A 231 13.82 6.09 -20.25
CA THR A 231 13.87 7.05 -19.12
C THR A 231 12.52 7.16 -18.43
N ARG A 232 12.48 6.97 -17.11
CA ARG A 232 11.28 7.08 -16.27
C ARG A 232 10.05 6.40 -16.86
N PHE A 233 10.20 5.12 -17.26
CA PHE A 233 9.16 4.37 -17.95
C PHE A 233 7.79 4.47 -17.27
N TRP A 234 7.73 4.24 -15.95
CA TRP A 234 6.48 4.35 -15.17
C TRP A 234 5.80 5.70 -15.32
N CYS A 235 6.53 6.80 -15.13
CA CYS A 235 6.00 8.16 -15.17
C CYS A 235 5.51 8.58 -16.57
N ARG A 236 6.07 7.97 -17.63
CA ARG A 236 5.73 8.24 -19.04
C ARG A 236 4.63 7.32 -19.58
N ALA A 237 4.59 6.05 -19.16
CA ALA A 237 3.72 5.02 -19.74
C ALA A 237 2.51 4.69 -18.88
N LEU A 238 2.71 4.53 -17.57
CA LEU A 238 1.77 3.79 -16.72
C LEU A 238 1.09 4.66 -15.65
N CYS A 239 1.76 5.70 -15.16
CA CYS A 239 1.32 6.46 -13.99
C CYS A 239 0.04 7.29 -14.24
N PRO A 240 -1.13 6.90 -13.70
CA PRO A 240 -2.39 7.64 -13.85
C PRO A 240 -2.34 8.99 -13.13
N LEU A 241 -1.65 9.09 -11.98
CA LEU A 241 -1.45 10.36 -11.28
C LEU A 241 -0.69 11.34 -12.20
N GLY A 242 0.32 10.83 -12.89
CA GLY A 242 1.07 11.60 -13.88
C GLY A 242 0.22 12.10 -15.05
N ALA A 243 -0.75 11.28 -15.49
CA ALA A 243 -1.71 11.67 -16.52
C ALA A 243 -2.66 12.76 -15.99
N LEU A 244 -3.17 12.61 -14.77
CA LEU A 244 -4.06 13.58 -14.12
C LEU A 244 -3.36 14.94 -14.00
N LEU A 245 -2.15 14.97 -13.46
CA LEU A 245 -1.37 16.20 -13.34
C LEU A 245 -1.00 16.79 -14.72
N GLY A 246 -0.84 15.96 -15.76
CA GLY A 246 -0.65 16.41 -17.14
C GLY A 246 -1.90 17.04 -17.77
N ILE A 247 -3.10 16.61 -17.37
CA ILE A 247 -4.37 17.27 -17.74
C ILE A 247 -4.50 18.61 -17.02
N VAL A 248 -4.21 18.63 -15.72
CA VAL A 248 -4.26 19.84 -14.89
C VAL A 248 -3.21 20.85 -15.30
N SER A 249 -2.05 20.42 -15.79
CA SER A 249 -0.99 21.34 -16.23
C SER A 249 -1.34 22.13 -17.49
N ARG A 250 -2.48 21.88 -18.17
CA ARG A 250 -2.92 22.66 -19.35
C ARG A 250 -3.16 24.14 -19.05
N TRP A 251 -3.43 24.47 -17.79
CA TRP A 251 -3.63 25.84 -17.31
C TRP A 251 -2.34 26.48 -16.77
N SER A 252 -1.20 25.77 -16.84
CA SER A 252 0.09 26.26 -16.36
C SER A 252 0.43 27.59 -16.99
N VAL A 253 0.70 28.56 -16.13
CA VAL A 253 1.22 29.87 -16.51
C VAL A 253 2.70 29.79 -16.85
N LEU A 254 3.43 28.86 -16.22
CA LEU A 254 4.83 28.60 -16.52
C LEU A 254 4.95 27.70 -17.76
N GLY A 255 5.73 28.12 -18.76
CA GLY A 255 6.03 27.27 -19.91
C GLY A 255 7.40 27.50 -20.52
N LEU A 256 7.81 26.54 -21.37
CA LEU A 256 9.12 26.51 -22.01
C LEU A 256 9.11 27.38 -23.27
N VAL A 257 9.91 28.44 -23.27
CA VAL A 257 10.21 29.27 -24.44
C VAL A 257 11.44 28.70 -25.13
N LYS A 258 11.33 28.49 -26.44
CA LYS A 258 12.41 28.02 -27.30
C LYS A 258 12.77 29.10 -28.31
N ASN A 259 14.06 29.40 -28.45
CA ASN A 259 14.58 30.31 -29.47
C ASN A 259 15.22 29.48 -30.59
N PRO A 260 14.55 29.26 -31.74
CA PRO A 260 15.09 28.43 -32.82
C PRO A 260 16.39 28.98 -33.40
N GLU A 261 16.55 30.31 -33.44
CA GLU A 261 17.76 30.99 -33.94
C GLU A 261 19.01 30.64 -33.13
N HIS A 262 18.86 30.35 -31.84
CA HIS A 262 19.97 29.94 -30.98
C HIS A 262 20.14 28.41 -30.94
N CYS A 263 19.39 27.64 -31.73
CA CYS A 263 19.45 26.19 -31.70
C CYS A 263 20.34 25.64 -32.81
N ASN A 264 21.43 24.99 -32.44
CA ASN A 264 22.37 24.32 -33.36
C ASN A 264 22.17 22.80 -33.46
N ASP A 265 20.98 22.29 -33.10
CA ASP A 265 20.63 20.86 -33.14
C ASP A 265 21.61 19.89 -32.45
N CYS A 266 22.33 20.35 -31.42
CA CYS A 266 23.30 19.53 -30.69
C CYS A 266 22.70 18.36 -29.87
N ASN A 267 21.36 18.25 -29.79
CA ASN A 267 20.61 17.21 -29.07
C ASN A 267 20.92 17.04 -27.55
N ARG A 268 21.68 17.94 -26.92
CA ARG A 268 22.01 17.86 -25.47
C ARG A 268 20.77 17.94 -24.58
N CYS A 269 19.80 18.78 -24.93
CA CYS A 269 18.53 18.88 -24.22
C CYS A 269 17.74 17.57 -24.26
N LEU A 270 17.78 16.83 -25.39
CA LEU A 270 17.13 15.52 -25.55
C LEU A 270 17.86 14.43 -24.79
N LEU A 271 19.20 14.44 -24.73
CA LEU A 271 19.96 13.47 -23.93
C LEU A 271 19.57 13.48 -22.45
N ARG A 272 19.20 14.65 -21.91
CA ARG A 272 18.88 14.85 -20.49
C ARG A 272 17.39 15.01 -20.18
N CYS A 273 16.55 15.00 -21.21
CA CYS A 273 15.10 15.06 -21.09
C CYS A 273 14.57 13.80 -20.38
N GLN A 274 13.92 13.98 -19.24
CA GLN A 274 13.29 12.90 -18.47
C GLN A 274 11.80 12.75 -18.74
N GLY A 275 11.17 13.73 -19.40
CA GLY A 275 9.74 13.77 -19.70
C GLY A 275 9.39 13.06 -21.00
N GLY A 276 10.27 13.11 -21.99
CA GLY A 276 9.88 12.78 -23.35
C GLY A 276 9.09 13.88 -24.04
N ASP A 277 9.34 15.15 -23.68
CA ASP A 277 8.53 16.32 -24.05
C ASP A 277 9.06 17.13 -25.24
N ASP A 278 10.12 16.62 -25.89
CA ASP A 278 10.83 17.24 -27.02
C ASP A 278 11.24 18.71 -26.76
N PRO A 279 12.23 18.97 -25.88
CA PRO A 279 12.71 20.33 -25.61
C PRO A 279 13.55 20.96 -26.73
N ILE A 280 13.89 20.22 -27.80
CA ILE A 280 14.69 20.71 -28.93
C ILE A 280 13.98 21.85 -29.69
N GLY A 281 14.76 22.76 -30.28
CA GLY A 281 14.25 23.83 -31.15
C GLY A 281 13.56 23.28 -32.40
N GLY A 282 12.68 24.09 -33.01
CA GLY A 282 11.94 23.71 -34.24
C GLY A 282 10.83 22.66 -34.06
N VAL A 283 10.78 21.96 -32.92
CA VAL A 283 9.72 20.97 -32.60
C VAL A 283 8.76 21.53 -31.55
N PRO A 284 7.44 21.30 -31.67
CA PRO A 284 6.48 21.70 -30.64
C PRO A 284 6.78 21.06 -29.27
N TRP A 285 6.63 21.83 -28.20
CA TRP A 285 6.82 21.33 -26.83
C TRP A 285 5.58 20.60 -26.32
N HIS A 286 5.75 19.37 -25.84
CA HIS A 286 4.67 18.57 -25.24
C HIS A 286 4.55 18.84 -23.73
N GLN A 287 3.89 19.93 -23.37
CA GLN A 287 3.73 20.40 -22.00
C GLN A 287 3.21 19.36 -20.99
N PRO A 288 2.19 18.52 -21.30
CA PRO A 288 1.69 17.50 -20.37
C PRO A 288 2.73 16.41 -19.98
N GLU A 289 3.74 16.22 -20.83
CA GLU A 289 4.80 15.23 -20.64
C GLU A 289 6.00 15.80 -19.88
N CYS A 290 6.13 17.14 -19.80
CA CYS A 290 7.21 17.81 -19.10
C CYS A 290 7.10 17.60 -17.58
N HIS A 291 8.12 17.00 -16.96
CA HIS A 291 8.22 16.84 -15.50
C HIS A 291 8.82 18.06 -14.78
N LEU A 292 8.98 19.20 -15.47
CA LEU A 292 9.66 20.40 -14.97
C LEU A 292 11.02 20.10 -14.30
N CYS A 293 11.82 19.23 -14.94
CA CYS A 293 13.10 18.80 -14.37
C CYS A 293 14.24 19.81 -14.58
N LEU A 294 14.05 20.77 -15.49
CA LEU A 294 14.97 21.86 -15.84
C LEU A 294 16.35 21.41 -16.39
N ASN A 295 16.59 20.11 -16.54
CA ASN A 295 17.83 19.59 -17.10
C ASN A 295 18.12 20.12 -18.53
N CYS A 296 17.08 20.32 -19.35
CA CYS A 296 17.27 20.82 -20.71
C CYS A 296 17.76 22.27 -20.76
N VAL A 297 17.33 23.11 -19.82
CA VAL A 297 17.76 24.50 -19.70
C VAL A 297 19.21 24.57 -19.25
N ASP A 298 19.58 23.76 -18.25
CA ASP A 298 20.93 23.78 -17.67
C ASP A 298 22.03 23.19 -18.58
N GLU A 299 21.64 22.38 -19.57
CA GLU A 299 22.56 21.67 -20.49
C GLU A 299 22.61 22.30 -21.89
N CYS A 300 21.79 23.32 -22.17
CA CYS A 300 21.80 24.04 -23.44
C CYS A 300 23.03 24.97 -23.50
N PRO A 301 23.99 24.75 -24.42
CA PRO A 301 25.20 25.58 -24.51
C PRO A 301 24.90 27.00 -25.00
N GLU A 302 23.91 27.16 -25.87
CA GLU A 302 23.54 28.45 -26.48
C GLU A 302 22.47 29.21 -25.68
N HIS A 303 22.08 28.71 -24.50
CA HIS A 303 21.03 29.30 -23.66
C HIS A 303 19.70 29.59 -24.39
N GLY A 304 19.39 28.84 -25.45
CA GLY A 304 18.19 28.99 -26.27
C GLY A 304 16.89 28.44 -25.66
N LEU A 305 16.95 27.90 -24.44
CA LEU A 305 15.82 27.34 -23.71
C LEU A 305 15.65 28.07 -22.37
N ARG A 306 14.44 28.58 -22.09
CA ARG A 306 14.11 29.21 -20.81
C ARG A 306 12.67 28.95 -20.39
N PHE A 307 12.40 28.86 -19.10
CA PHE A 307 11.03 28.88 -18.60
C PHE A 307 10.62 30.31 -18.30
N GLN A 308 9.42 30.69 -18.75
CA GLN A 308 8.87 32.03 -18.55
C GLN A 308 7.41 31.92 -18.12
N PHE A 309 6.96 32.86 -17.27
CA PHE A 309 5.54 33.01 -16.96
C PHE A 309 4.82 33.69 -18.14
N PHE A 310 3.64 33.18 -18.49
CA PHE A 310 2.84 33.63 -19.63
C PHE A 310 3.62 33.59 -20.96
N PRO A 311 4.11 32.41 -21.40
CA PRO A 311 4.79 32.30 -22.68
C PRO A 311 3.83 32.58 -23.84
N GLY A 312 4.25 33.41 -24.79
CA GLY A 312 3.49 33.67 -26.03
C GLY A 312 3.53 32.53 -27.07
N GLN A 313 4.30 31.46 -26.81
CA GLN A 313 4.47 30.33 -27.73
C GLN A 313 3.41 29.25 -27.50
N LYS A 314 2.87 28.70 -28.60
CA LYS A 314 1.88 27.60 -28.55
C LYS A 314 2.53 26.30 -28.10
N ALA A 315 2.14 25.81 -26.93
CA ALA A 315 2.46 24.46 -26.46
C ALA A 315 1.47 23.42 -27.03
N VAL A 316 1.93 22.17 -27.18
CA VAL A 316 1.05 21.06 -27.52
C VAL A 316 0.38 20.57 -26.24
N GLY A 317 -0.94 20.77 -26.16
CA GLY A 317 -1.77 20.27 -25.07
C GLY A 317 -1.96 18.74 -25.10
N VAL A 318 -2.79 18.25 -24.17
CA VAL A 318 -3.10 16.82 -24.09
C VAL A 318 -3.85 16.37 -25.35
N ASN A 319 -3.29 15.38 -26.05
CA ASN A 319 -3.94 14.79 -27.22
C ASN A 319 -4.96 13.72 -26.79
N LEU A 320 -6.17 14.18 -26.40
CA LEU A 320 -7.36 13.36 -26.13
C LEU A 320 -8.23 13.25 -27.39
N GLN A 321 -7.74 12.59 -28.44
CA GLN A 321 -8.58 12.24 -29.59
C GLN A 321 -9.84 11.48 -29.13
N ARG A 322 -10.99 11.74 -29.76
CA ARG A 322 -12.29 11.12 -29.43
C ARG A 322 -12.20 9.60 -29.29
N ARG A 323 -11.47 8.93 -30.20
CA ARG A 323 -11.22 7.49 -30.14
C ARG A 323 -10.59 7.05 -28.81
N LYS A 324 -9.60 7.80 -28.29
CA LYS A 324 -8.88 7.46 -27.06
C LYS A 324 -9.78 7.54 -25.83
N VAL A 325 -10.59 8.60 -25.77
CA VAL A 325 -11.56 8.79 -24.69
C VAL A 325 -12.60 7.66 -24.74
N LEU A 326 -13.17 7.37 -25.91
CA LEU A 326 -14.14 6.30 -26.09
C LEU A 326 -13.57 4.93 -25.73
N THR A 327 -12.33 4.62 -26.11
CA THR A 327 -11.70 3.35 -25.73
C THR A 327 -11.40 3.26 -24.24
N GLY A 328 -10.98 4.36 -23.60
CA GLY A 328 -10.78 4.39 -22.15
C GLY A 328 -12.09 4.22 -21.37
N LEU A 329 -13.16 4.87 -21.84
CA LEU A 329 -14.51 4.71 -21.32
C LEU A 329 -15.00 3.27 -21.51
N ALA A 330 -14.93 2.73 -22.72
CA ALA A 330 -15.34 1.36 -23.02
C ALA A 330 -14.57 0.34 -22.18
N ALA A 331 -13.25 0.51 -22.02
CA ALA A 331 -12.45 -0.34 -21.15
C ALA A 331 -12.91 -0.25 -19.69
N GLY A 332 -13.12 0.95 -19.14
CA GLY A 332 -13.62 1.11 -17.77
C GLY A 332 -15.01 0.52 -17.55
N VAL A 333 -15.95 0.75 -18.49
CA VAL A 333 -17.32 0.23 -18.45
C VAL A 333 -17.34 -1.29 -18.58
N ALA A 334 -16.47 -1.89 -19.40
CA ALA A 334 -16.44 -3.34 -19.59
C ALA A 334 -15.75 -4.07 -18.44
N VAL A 335 -14.64 -3.52 -17.90
CA VAL A 335 -13.80 -4.22 -16.92
C VAL A 335 -14.54 -4.51 -15.62
N VAL A 336 -15.35 -3.56 -15.10
CA VAL A 336 -16.00 -3.76 -13.79
C VAL A 336 -17.09 -4.84 -13.83
N PRO A 337 -18.06 -4.83 -14.77
CA PRO A 337 -19.03 -5.91 -14.88
C PRO A 337 -18.40 -7.25 -15.22
N LEU A 338 -17.41 -7.30 -16.13
CA LEU A 338 -16.72 -8.54 -16.47
C LEU A 338 -15.96 -9.14 -15.28
N ALA A 339 -15.33 -8.28 -14.48
CA ALA A 339 -14.76 -8.72 -13.21
C ALA A 339 -15.88 -9.26 -12.31
N ARG A 340 -16.91 -8.47 -11.99
CA ARG A 340 -17.96 -8.89 -11.04
C ARG A 340 -18.84 -10.06 -11.51
N SER A 341 -18.91 -10.35 -12.81
CA SER A 341 -19.73 -11.46 -13.37
C SER A 341 -19.07 -12.83 -13.29
N THR A 342 -17.81 -12.92 -12.89
CA THR A 342 -17.06 -14.18 -12.85
C THR A 342 -16.99 -14.68 -11.40
N SER A 343 -17.30 -15.95 -11.12
CA SER A 343 -17.39 -16.48 -9.74
C SER A 343 -16.10 -16.32 -8.91
N GLY A 344 -14.92 -16.43 -9.53
CA GLY A 344 -13.62 -16.15 -8.88
C GLY A 344 -13.33 -14.66 -8.62
N PHE A 345 -14.20 -13.76 -9.06
CA PHE A 345 -14.08 -12.31 -8.98
C PHE A 345 -15.30 -11.64 -8.33
N ALA A 346 -16.40 -12.37 -8.14
CA ALA A 346 -17.56 -11.93 -7.40
C ALA A 346 -17.20 -11.73 -5.93
N THR A 347 -17.99 -10.91 -5.23
CA THR A 347 -17.95 -10.71 -3.78
C THR A 347 -18.46 -11.97 -3.06
N GLU A 348 -17.88 -13.14 -3.37
CA GLU A 348 -18.20 -14.35 -2.64
C GLU A 348 -17.66 -14.22 -1.22
N ARG A 349 -18.53 -14.53 -0.25
CA ARG A 349 -18.18 -14.48 1.16
C ARG A 349 -17.24 -15.64 1.44
N HIS A 350 -15.96 -15.38 1.34
CA HIS A 350 -14.95 -16.35 1.71
C HIS A 350 -14.92 -16.47 3.24
N GLU A 351 -14.97 -17.70 3.75
CA GLU A 351 -14.97 -17.97 5.20
C GLU A 351 -13.76 -17.34 5.91
N ARG A 352 -12.62 -17.24 5.20
CA ARG A 352 -11.36 -16.68 5.71
C ARG A 352 -11.15 -15.19 5.44
N LEU A 353 -12.17 -14.48 4.93
CA LEU A 353 -12.08 -13.05 4.69
C LEU A 353 -12.31 -12.26 5.99
N LEU A 354 -11.35 -12.34 6.90
CA LEU A 354 -11.34 -11.59 8.14
C LEU A 354 -10.74 -10.20 7.89
N ARG A 355 -11.54 -9.14 7.96
CA ARG A 355 -11.05 -7.76 7.79
C ARG A 355 -10.52 -7.20 9.12
N PRO A 356 -9.61 -6.21 9.09
CA PRO A 356 -9.18 -5.52 10.30
C PRO A 356 -10.36 -4.83 11.03
N PRO A 357 -10.24 -4.58 12.34
CA PRO A 357 -11.28 -3.88 13.10
C PRO A 357 -11.48 -2.47 12.55
N GLY A 358 -12.74 -2.02 12.51
CA GLY A 358 -13.13 -0.74 11.91
C GLY A 358 -13.28 -0.75 10.39
N ALA A 359 -13.00 -1.88 9.72
CA ALA A 359 -13.29 -2.02 8.29
C ALA A 359 -14.80 -1.92 8.01
N LEU A 360 -15.14 -1.21 6.94
CA LEU A 360 -16.51 -1.09 6.45
C LEU A 360 -17.03 -2.41 5.87
N ASP A 361 -18.34 -2.47 5.58
CA ASP A 361 -18.90 -3.57 4.78
C ASP A 361 -18.15 -3.69 3.43
N GLU A 362 -18.04 -4.92 2.91
CA GLU A 362 -17.09 -5.27 1.85
C GLU A 362 -17.19 -4.36 0.61
N GLU A 363 -18.41 -4.03 0.18
CA GLU A 363 -18.63 -3.16 -0.98
C GLU A 363 -18.04 -1.75 -0.75
N TYR A 364 -18.38 -1.12 0.38
CA TYR A 364 -17.86 0.21 0.73
C TYR A 364 -16.37 0.18 1.05
N PHE A 365 -15.88 -0.93 1.60
CA PHE A 365 -14.46 -1.14 1.86
C PHE A 365 -13.66 -1.17 0.55
N LEU A 366 -14.11 -1.96 -0.44
CA LEU A 366 -13.45 -2.06 -1.76
C LEU A 366 -13.54 -0.76 -2.55
N ALA A 367 -14.62 0.02 -2.38
CA ALA A 367 -14.75 1.35 -2.94
C ALA A 367 -13.70 2.33 -2.39
N ARG A 368 -13.37 2.26 -1.10
CA ARG A 368 -12.48 3.22 -0.42
C ARG A 368 -11.02 2.77 -0.33
N CYS A 369 -10.75 1.47 -0.29
CA CYS A 369 -9.41 0.94 -0.07
C CYS A 369 -8.51 1.15 -1.29
N ILE A 370 -7.37 1.81 -1.08
CA ILE A 370 -6.35 2.03 -2.12
C ILE A 370 -5.21 0.99 -2.09
N ARG A 371 -5.31 -0.06 -1.25
CA ARG A 371 -4.32 -1.16 -1.18
C ARG A 371 -2.89 -0.65 -0.96
N CYS A 372 -2.74 0.40 -0.15
CA CYS A 372 -1.45 1.02 0.16
C CYS A 372 -0.55 0.13 1.02
N GLY A 373 -1.14 -0.72 1.87
CA GLY A 373 -0.44 -1.64 2.76
C GLY A 373 0.04 -1.07 4.09
N GLU A 374 -0.25 0.20 4.40
CA GLU A 374 0.12 0.82 5.69
C GLU A 374 -0.47 0.06 6.89
N CYS A 375 -1.74 -0.35 6.80
CA CYS A 375 -2.40 -1.14 7.85
C CYS A 375 -1.76 -2.52 8.06
N MET A 376 -1.18 -3.11 7.01
CA MET A 376 -0.48 -4.40 7.11
C MET A 376 0.90 -4.22 7.72
N LYS A 377 1.63 -3.18 7.31
CA LYS A 377 2.96 -2.85 7.82
C LYS A 377 2.93 -2.47 9.30
N VAL A 378 1.93 -1.71 9.74
CA VAL A 378 1.82 -1.25 11.14
C VAL A 378 1.41 -2.34 12.12
N CYS A 379 0.95 -3.50 11.64
CA CYS A 379 0.44 -4.56 12.49
C CYS A 379 1.56 -5.19 13.35
N PRO A 380 1.57 -5.02 14.68
CA PRO A 380 2.68 -5.46 15.54
C PRO A 380 2.83 -6.98 15.58
N ASN A 381 1.71 -7.70 15.51
CA ASN A 381 1.68 -9.16 15.47
C ASN A 381 1.82 -9.73 14.04
N ASN A 382 2.06 -8.88 13.04
CA ASN A 382 2.14 -9.27 11.62
C ASN A 382 0.92 -10.09 11.16
N ALA A 383 -0.26 -9.88 11.77
CA ALA A 383 -1.48 -10.64 11.54
C ALA A 383 -2.18 -10.28 10.22
N LEU A 384 -1.96 -9.07 9.69
CA LEU A 384 -2.62 -8.57 8.47
C LEU A 384 -1.74 -8.82 7.24
N HIS A 385 -2.29 -9.51 6.25
CA HIS A 385 -1.61 -9.93 5.02
C HIS A 385 -2.37 -9.46 3.77
N PRO A 386 -1.68 -9.33 2.62
CA PRO A 386 -2.34 -8.98 1.38
C PRO A 386 -3.18 -10.18 0.89
N ALA A 387 -4.48 -9.95 0.70
CA ALA A 387 -5.39 -10.93 0.13
C ALA A 387 -4.95 -11.30 -1.30
N PHE A 388 -5.13 -12.58 -1.65
CA PHE A 388 -4.89 -13.11 -2.99
C PHE A 388 -6.21 -13.38 -3.70
N SER A 389 -6.98 -14.35 -3.20
CA SER A 389 -8.27 -14.77 -3.77
C SER A 389 -9.42 -14.63 -2.79
N GLU A 390 -9.15 -14.39 -1.49
CA GLU A 390 -10.15 -14.35 -0.43
C GLU A 390 -11.19 -13.24 -0.60
N ALA A 391 -10.86 -12.18 -1.34
CA ALA A 391 -11.73 -11.03 -1.61
C ALA A 391 -12.03 -10.85 -3.10
N GLY A 392 -11.88 -11.91 -3.89
CA GLY A 392 -11.88 -11.85 -5.35
C GLY A 392 -10.74 -10.98 -5.90
N ILE A 393 -10.71 -10.80 -7.22
CA ILE A 393 -9.66 -9.99 -7.85
C ILE A 393 -9.84 -8.50 -7.57
N GLU A 394 -11.06 -7.99 -7.38
CA GLU A 394 -11.24 -6.61 -6.92
C GLU A 394 -10.53 -6.40 -5.57
N GLY A 395 -10.58 -7.38 -4.67
CA GLY A 395 -9.90 -7.34 -3.38
C GLY A 395 -8.42 -7.72 -3.39
N LEU A 396 -7.78 -7.96 -4.54
CA LEU A 396 -6.35 -8.33 -4.58
C LEU A 396 -5.49 -7.28 -3.85
N TRP A 397 -4.63 -7.74 -2.94
CA TRP A 397 -3.76 -6.95 -2.06
C TRP A 397 -4.45 -6.07 -1.00
N THR A 398 -5.74 -6.26 -0.77
CA THR A 398 -6.42 -5.67 0.40
C THR A 398 -6.06 -6.43 1.68
N PRO A 399 -6.12 -5.80 2.88
CA PRO A 399 -5.71 -6.46 4.13
C PRO A 399 -6.70 -7.55 4.58
N VAL A 400 -6.18 -8.75 4.84
CA VAL A 400 -6.90 -9.86 5.49
C VAL A 400 -6.13 -10.32 6.73
N LEU A 401 -6.84 -10.56 7.83
CA LEU A 401 -6.28 -11.13 9.04
C LEU A 401 -6.07 -12.64 8.86
N VAL A 402 -4.86 -13.10 9.15
CA VAL A 402 -4.46 -14.50 9.08
C VAL A 402 -4.08 -14.99 10.47
N PRO A 403 -5.04 -15.58 11.23
CA PRO A 403 -4.80 -15.98 12.61
C PRO A 403 -3.61 -16.92 12.80
N ARG A 404 -3.36 -17.83 11.85
CA ARG A 404 -2.21 -18.74 11.92
C ARG A 404 -0.84 -18.05 11.92
N ILE A 405 -0.76 -16.84 11.36
CA ILE A 405 0.47 -16.05 11.31
C ILE A 405 0.58 -15.14 12.54
N GLY A 406 -0.54 -14.52 12.91
CA GLY A 406 -0.65 -13.63 14.06
C GLY A 406 -2.09 -13.29 14.34
N TYR A 407 -2.36 -12.74 15.52
CA TYR A 407 -3.71 -12.39 15.98
C TYR A 407 -3.89 -10.88 16.17
N CYS A 408 -5.14 -10.43 16.21
CA CYS A 408 -5.46 -9.05 16.52
C CYS A 408 -5.32 -8.79 18.02
N GLU A 409 -4.41 -7.90 18.39
CA GLU A 409 -4.19 -7.48 19.77
C GLU A 409 -5.37 -6.66 20.30
N THR A 410 -5.74 -6.85 21.56
CA THR A 410 -6.92 -6.20 22.16
C THR A 410 -6.75 -4.68 22.25
N SER A 411 -5.61 -4.20 22.72
CA SER A 411 -5.32 -2.78 22.95
C SER A 411 -4.86 -2.00 21.71
N CYS A 412 -4.66 -2.68 20.58
CA CYS A 412 -4.07 -2.06 19.38
C CYS A 412 -5.11 -1.52 18.39
N VAL A 413 -5.08 -0.22 18.08
CA VAL A 413 -5.94 0.41 17.06
C VAL A 413 -5.15 1.01 15.88
N LEU A 414 -3.88 0.62 15.71
CA LEU A 414 -2.98 1.26 14.74
C LEU A 414 -3.45 1.14 13.28
N CYS A 415 -4.06 0.02 12.90
CA CYS A 415 -4.51 -0.19 11.53
C CYS A 415 -5.60 0.81 11.08
N SER A 416 -6.45 1.27 12.00
CA SER A 416 -7.46 2.30 11.73
C SER A 416 -6.86 3.70 11.70
N GLN A 417 -5.81 3.95 12.48
CA GLN A 417 -5.13 5.25 12.51
C GLN A 417 -4.40 5.56 11.20
N VAL A 418 -3.79 4.55 10.57
CA VAL A 418 -2.97 4.77 9.36
C VAL A 418 -3.77 4.80 8.06
N CYS A 419 -5.07 4.53 8.08
CA CYS A 419 -5.89 4.46 6.87
C CYS A 419 -6.13 5.87 6.27
N PRO A 420 -5.61 6.18 5.06
CA PRO A 420 -5.73 7.53 4.50
C PRO A 420 -7.12 7.85 3.91
N THR A 421 -7.93 6.81 3.63
CA THR A 421 -9.18 6.94 2.86
C THR A 421 -10.43 6.65 3.67
N GLY A 422 -10.30 6.32 4.95
CA GLY A 422 -11.43 5.90 5.79
C GLY A 422 -12.07 4.58 5.35
N ALA A 423 -11.33 3.73 4.61
CA ALA A 423 -11.76 2.35 4.34
C ALA A 423 -11.82 1.52 5.65
N ILE A 424 -10.91 1.82 6.56
CA ILE A 424 -10.93 1.42 7.96
C ILE A 424 -11.21 2.69 8.76
N TRP A 425 -12.31 2.73 9.49
CA TRP A 425 -12.67 3.87 10.31
C TRP A 425 -11.84 3.91 11.58
N GLU A 426 -11.49 5.12 12.02
CA GLU A 426 -10.78 5.33 13.27
C GLU A 426 -11.65 4.85 14.45
N ILE A 427 -11.12 3.90 15.21
CA ILE A 427 -11.76 3.32 16.38
C ILE A 427 -10.88 3.55 17.61
N ALA A 428 -11.50 3.68 18.77
CA ALA A 428 -10.84 3.67 20.06
C ALA A 428 -10.72 2.23 20.59
N GLU A 429 -9.81 2.01 21.55
CA GLU A 429 -9.63 0.71 22.20
C GLU A 429 -10.94 0.20 22.84
N LYS A 430 -11.71 1.11 23.46
CA LYS A 430 -13.02 0.81 24.03
C LYS A 430 -14.04 0.29 23.01
N ASP A 431 -13.93 0.68 21.73
CA ASP A 431 -14.88 0.27 20.69
C ASP A 431 -14.67 -1.19 20.30
N LYS A 432 -13.45 -1.72 20.49
CA LYS A 432 -13.23 -3.16 20.42
C LYS A 432 -13.96 -3.86 21.55
N GLY A 433 -13.83 -3.39 22.79
CA GLY A 433 -14.56 -3.92 23.94
C GLY A 433 -14.27 -5.40 24.23
N TRP A 434 -13.08 -5.89 23.86
CA TRP A 434 -12.74 -7.32 23.95
C TRP A 434 -12.44 -7.74 25.39
N SER A 435 -11.67 -6.93 26.13
CA SER A 435 -11.25 -7.21 27.51
C SER A 435 -12.30 -6.87 28.58
N ASP A 436 -13.38 -6.18 28.22
CA ASP A 436 -14.46 -5.79 29.14
C ASP A 436 -15.78 -5.69 28.35
N VAL A 437 -16.29 -6.85 27.91
CA VAL A 437 -17.48 -6.94 27.04
C VAL A 437 -18.71 -6.34 27.72
N ALA A 438 -18.75 -6.33 29.05
CA ALA A 438 -19.85 -5.77 29.84
C ALA A 438 -19.98 -4.24 29.72
N ARG A 439 -18.91 -3.52 29.34
CA ARG A 439 -18.93 -2.06 29.15
C ARG A 439 -19.23 -1.61 27.72
N ALA A 440 -19.18 -2.51 26.75
CA ALA A 440 -19.39 -2.18 25.34
C ALA A 440 -20.77 -2.68 24.88
N ASP A 441 -21.70 -1.76 24.61
CA ASP A 441 -23.05 -2.10 24.14
C ASP A 441 -23.02 -2.98 22.86
N LYS A 442 -22.01 -2.80 21.98
CA LYS A 442 -21.77 -3.60 20.76
C LYS A 442 -20.27 -3.61 20.38
N PRO A 443 -19.47 -4.60 20.82
CA PRO A 443 -18.05 -4.68 20.44
C PRO A 443 -17.86 -4.90 18.94
N VAL A 444 -16.76 -4.39 18.38
CA VAL A 444 -16.35 -4.69 17.00
C VAL A 444 -15.88 -6.14 16.91
N ARG A 445 -16.66 -6.99 16.23
CA ARG A 445 -16.37 -8.40 15.96
C ARG A 445 -15.81 -8.56 14.56
N LEU A 446 -14.76 -9.35 14.44
CA LEU A 446 -14.10 -9.69 13.18
C LEU A 446 -14.63 -10.99 12.58
N GLY A 447 -15.26 -11.83 13.39
CA GLY A 447 -15.69 -13.17 13.03
C GLY A 447 -15.95 -14.03 14.26
N THR A 448 -16.01 -15.35 14.06
CA THR A 448 -16.32 -16.34 15.11
C THR A 448 -15.38 -17.54 15.00
N ALA A 449 -14.94 -18.06 16.15
CA ALA A 449 -14.14 -19.28 16.21
C ALA A 449 -15.01 -20.54 16.04
N PHE A 450 -14.43 -21.62 15.56
CA PHE A 450 -15.03 -22.93 15.44
C PHE A 450 -13.98 -23.99 15.73
N TYR A 451 -14.42 -25.20 16.05
CA TYR A 451 -13.51 -26.30 16.34
C TYR A 451 -13.71 -27.46 15.37
N ASP A 452 -12.60 -28.06 14.97
CA ASP A 452 -12.57 -29.37 14.34
C ASP A 452 -12.38 -30.45 15.41
N ARG A 453 -13.46 -31.19 15.69
CA ARG A 453 -13.50 -32.29 16.66
C ARG A 453 -12.52 -33.41 16.36
N GLY A 454 -12.20 -33.66 15.09
CA GLY A 454 -11.26 -34.70 14.69
C GLY A 454 -9.79 -34.33 14.90
N ARG A 455 -9.49 -33.06 15.20
CA ARG A 455 -8.13 -32.54 15.37
C ARG A 455 -7.82 -32.06 16.78
N CYS A 456 -8.85 -31.64 17.51
CA CYS A 456 -8.71 -31.11 18.86
C CYS A 456 -8.24 -32.21 19.81
N LEU A 457 -7.08 -32.02 20.47
CA LEU A 457 -6.46 -33.06 21.31
C LEU A 457 -7.40 -33.61 22.41
N PRO A 458 -8.17 -32.76 23.13
CA PRO A 458 -9.17 -33.23 24.10
C PRO A 458 -10.31 -34.06 23.50
N TRP A 459 -10.70 -33.79 22.24
CA TRP A 459 -11.82 -34.47 21.58
C TRP A 459 -11.38 -35.73 20.82
N ALA A 460 -10.27 -35.66 20.09
CA ALA A 460 -9.81 -36.72 19.20
C ALA A 460 -8.86 -37.71 19.88
N MET A 461 -8.11 -37.28 20.89
CA MET A 461 -6.98 -38.05 21.45
C MET A 461 -7.04 -38.19 22.98
N ALA A 462 -8.17 -37.83 23.62
CA ALA A 462 -8.32 -37.85 25.08
C ALA A 462 -7.14 -37.19 25.84
N THR A 463 -6.55 -36.15 25.24
CA THR A 463 -5.34 -35.50 25.75
C THR A 463 -5.67 -34.10 26.26
N ASP A 464 -5.23 -33.77 27.48
CA ASP A 464 -5.52 -32.48 28.10
C ASP A 464 -4.85 -31.32 27.35
N CYS A 465 -5.63 -30.31 26.99
CA CYS A 465 -5.14 -29.09 26.35
C CYS A 465 -6.06 -27.92 26.69
N ILE A 466 -5.50 -26.87 27.28
CA ILE A 466 -6.25 -25.68 27.73
C ILE A 466 -5.86 -24.40 26.97
N VAL A 467 -4.95 -24.52 25.99
CA VAL A 467 -4.28 -23.39 25.33
C VAL A 467 -5.27 -22.39 24.74
N CYS A 468 -6.33 -22.86 24.06
CA CYS A 468 -7.30 -21.96 23.44
C CYS A 468 -8.11 -21.14 24.46
N GLU A 469 -8.33 -21.68 25.65
CA GLU A 469 -9.01 -21.00 26.75
C GLU A 469 -8.06 -19.98 27.42
N GLU A 470 -6.80 -20.34 27.65
CA GLU A 470 -5.78 -19.43 28.19
C GLU A 470 -5.53 -18.21 27.30
N TRP A 471 -5.47 -18.42 25.99
CA TRP A 471 -5.22 -17.37 25.01
C TRP A 471 -6.46 -16.57 24.63
N CYS A 472 -7.65 -16.95 25.09
CA CYS A 472 -8.87 -16.20 24.83
C CYS A 472 -8.82 -14.87 25.59
N PRO A 473 -8.72 -13.71 24.91
CA PRO A 473 -8.47 -12.45 25.60
C PRO A 473 -9.75 -11.78 26.11
N THR A 474 -10.93 -12.40 25.91
CA THR A 474 -12.18 -11.79 26.31
C THR A 474 -12.45 -11.95 27.80
N SER A 475 -13.08 -10.95 28.42
CA SER A 475 -13.56 -11.05 29.80
C SER A 475 -15.05 -10.72 29.86
N PRO A 476 -15.92 -11.68 30.23
CA PRO A 476 -15.63 -13.11 30.42
C PRO A 476 -15.10 -13.82 29.17
N LYS A 477 -14.38 -14.94 29.35
CA LYS A 477 -13.82 -15.72 28.23
C LYS A 477 -14.93 -16.27 27.33
N ALA A 478 -14.70 -16.19 26.03
CA ALA A 478 -15.58 -16.77 25.01
C ALA A 478 -15.37 -18.28 24.91
N ILE A 479 -14.16 -18.76 25.20
CA ILE A 479 -13.82 -20.18 25.25
C ILE A 479 -13.81 -20.61 26.71
N TYR A 480 -14.51 -21.70 27.03
CA TYR A 480 -14.54 -22.30 28.36
C TYR A 480 -14.37 -23.82 28.25
N LEU A 481 -13.94 -24.44 29.35
CA LEU A 481 -13.66 -25.87 29.40
C LEU A 481 -14.73 -26.60 30.22
N GLN A 482 -15.16 -27.76 29.76
CA GLN A 482 -16.02 -28.67 30.51
C GLN A 482 -15.29 -30.00 30.76
N PRO A 483 -15.27 -30.50 32.00
CA PRO A 483 -14.75 -31.83 32.29
C PRO A 483 -15.70 -32.89 31.72
N VAL A 484 -15.16 -33.85 30.95
CA VAL A 484 -15.90 -34.95 30.35
C VAL A 484 -15.10 -36.23 30.52
N ASP A 485 -15.77 -37.31 30.92
CA ASP A 485 -15.15 -38.64 30.98
C ASP A 485 -15.09 -39.22 29.57
N VAL A 486 -13.88 -39.54 29.13
CA VAL A 486 -13.59 -40.10 27.81
C VAL A 486 -12.81 -41.39 27.95
N ILE A 487 -13.01 -42.31 27.01
CA ILE A 487 -12.24 -43.53 26.92
C ILE A 487 -11.06 -43.28 25.99
N ASP A 488 -9.84 -43.52 26.48
CA ASP A 488 -8.65 -43.39 25.66
C ASP A 488 -8.49 -44.57 24.67
N ALA A 489 -7.49 -44.47 23.78
CA ALA A 489 -7.20 -45.51 22.80
C ALA A 489 -6.76 -46.86 23.45
N THR A 490 -6.39 -46.84 24.73
CA THR A 490 -6.01 -48.03 25.50
C THR A 490 -7.17 -48.63 26.29
N GLY A 491 -8.38 -48.04 26.18
CA GLY A 491 -9.59 -48.50 26.86
C GLY A 491 -9.75 -47.98 28.30
N ASN A 492 -8.87 -47.11 28.78
CA ASN A 492 -8.97 -46.54 30.12
C ASN A 492 -9.92 -45.33 30.11
N SER A 493 -10.75 -45.24 31.15
CA SER A 493 -11.59 -44.06 31.38
C SER A 493 -10.75 -42.95 32.02
N LYS A 494 -10.73 -41.78 31.40
CA LYS A 494 -10.03 -40.59 31.88
C LYS A 494 -10.94 -39.37 31.80
N GLN A 495 -10.90 -38.53 32.83
CA GLN A 495 -11.55 -37.22 32.76
C GLN A 495 -10.65 -36.22 32.03
N VAL A 496 -11.18 -35.61 30.97
CA VAL A 496 -10.46 -34.64 30.12
C VAL A 496 -11.26 -33.35 30.00
N LYS A 497 -10.56 -32.22 29.98
CA LYS A 497 -11.19 -30.90 29.79
C LYS A 497 -11.40 -30.60 28.32
N GLN A 498 -12.64 -30.66 27.86
CA GLN A 498 -13.02 -30.38 26.48
C GLN A 498 -13.41 -28.90 26.28
N PRO A 499 -12.93 -28.23 25.22
CA PRO A 499 -13.23 -26.82 24.99
C PRO A 499 -14.57 -26.59 24.29
N TYR A 500 -15.28 -25.55 24.70
CA TYR A 500 -16.51 -25.06 24.11
C TYR A 500 -16.43 -23.56 23.87
N LEU A 501 -17.18 -23.06 22.88
CA LEU A 501 -17.23 -21.65 22.52
C LEU A 501 -18.62 -21.08 22.79
N ASP A 502 -18.67 -19.90 23.40
CA ASP A 502 -19.82 -19.02 23.41
C ASP A 502 -19.70 -17.98 22.26
N PRO A 503 -20.49 -18.12 21.18
CA PRO A 503 -20.44 -17.19 20.05
C PRO A 503 -20.91 -15.78 20.40
N SER A 504 -21.67 -15.61 21.49
CA SER A 504 -22.12 -14.29 21.93
C SER A 504 -20.98 -13.43 22.48
N ARG A 505 -19.89 -14.06 22.92
CA ARG A 505 -18.69 -13.40 23.48
C ARG A 505 -17.52 -13.39 22.51
N CYS A 506 -17.53 -14.27 21.52
CA CYS A 506 -16.44 -14.36 20.54
C CYS A 506 -16.36 -13.09 19.68
N VAL A 507 -15.12 -12.59 19.52
CA VAL A 507 -14.83 -11.37 18.75
C VAL A 507 -14.02 -11.64 17.48
N GLY A 508 -13.62 -12.90 17.25
CA GLY A 508 -12.89 -13.30 16.04
C GLY A 508 -11.45 -12.78 15.96
N CYS A 509 -10.80 -12.48 17.09
CA CYS A 509 -9.44 -11.90 17.10
C CYS A 509 -8.34 -12.84 16.56
N GLY A 510 -8.59 -14.16 16.51
CA GLY A 510 -7.65 -15.15 15.98
C GLY A 510 -6.64 -15.71 16.99
N ALA A 511 -6.62 -15.24 18.25
CA ALA A 511 -5.61 -15.64 19.24
C ALA A 511 -5.61 -17.16 19.53
N CYS A 512 -6.79 -17.79 19.59
CA CYS A 512 -6.92 -19.22 19.80
C CYS A 512 -6.37 -20.06 18.63
N GLU A 513 -6.59 -19.63 17.39
CA GLU A 513 -6.06 -20.31 16.19
C GLU A 513 -4.54 -20.15 16.08
N TYR A 514 -4.02 -18.96 16.40
CA TYR A 514 -2.59 -18.68 16.46
C TYR A 514 -1.88 -19.61 17.45
N ALA A 515 -2.40 -19.72 18.67
CA ALA A 515 -1.78 -20.46 19.75
C ALA A 515 -2.00 -21.99 19.67
N CYS A 516 -2.88 -22.47 18.78
CA CYS A 516 -3.21 -23.88 18.69
C CYS A 516 -1.95 -24.74 18.43
N PRO A 517 -1.65 -25.73 19.29
CA PRO A 517 -0.42 -26.52 19.19
C PRO A 517 -0.41 -27.48 17.98
N VAL A 518 -1.58 -27.72 17.37
CA VAL A 518 -1.71 -28.55 16.17
C VAL A 518 -1.08 -27.81 14.99
N GLN A 519 -0.01 -28.40 14.42
CA GLN A 519 0.91 -27.69 13.51
C GLN A 519 0.40 -27.52 12.07
N ASP A 520 -0.46 -28.41 11.58
CA ASP A 520 -0.95 -28.41 10.20
C ASP A 520 -2.18 -27.50 10.02
N ARG A 521 -3.41 -28.03 10.10
CA ARG A 521 -4.62 -27.23 10.23
C ARG A 521 -4.99 -27.17 11.71
N PRO A 522 -5.09 -25.97 12.29
CA PRO A 522 -5.35 -25.82 13.71
C PRO A 522 -6.73 -26.41 14.05
N ALA A 523 -6.83 -27.01 15.23
CA ALA A 523 -8.08 -27.60 15.71
C ALA A 523 -9.14 -26.56 16.05
N VAL A 524 -8.75 -25.31 16.29
CA VAL A 524 -9.63 -24.16 16.44
C VAL A 524 -9.29 -23.16 15.34
N TYR A 525 -10.30 -22.67 14.61
CA TYR A 525 -10.12 -21.76 13.50
C TYR A 525 -11.18 -20.67 13.51
N VAL A 526 -10.86 -19.50 12.96
CA VAL A 526 -11.77 -18.35 12.91
C VAL A 526 -12.29 -18.14 11.49
N THR A 527 -13.60 -17.93 11.37
CA THR A 527 -14.24 -17.55 10.10
C THR A 527 -14.93 -16.20 10.23
N SER A 528 -15.20 -15.54 9.10
CA SER A 528 -15.79 -14.20 9.02
C SER A 528 -17.23 -14.09 9.52
N VAL A 529 -17.91 -15.21 9.75
CA VAL A 529 -19.30 -15.21 10.21
C VAL A 529 -19.44 -14.55 11.59
N GLY A 530 -20.47 -13.74 11.78
CA GLY A 530 -20.70 -12.99 13.02
C GLY A 530 -19.91 -11.68 13.13
N GLU A 531 -19.25 -11.24 12.05
CA GLU A 531 -18.56 -9.96 12.00
C GLU A 531 -19.52 -8.76 12.10
N SER A 532 -19.08 -7.67 12.74
CA SER A 532 -19.90 -6.47 12.94
C SER A 532 -20.11 -5.65 11.66
N ARG A 533 -19.23 -5.80 10.67
CA ARG A 533 -19.29 -5.00 9.43
C ARG A 533 -20.43 -5.38 8.50
N SER A 534 -20.89 -6.63 8.53
CA SER A 534 -21.91 -7.13 7.60
C SER A 534 -23.16 -7.62 8.31
N ARG A 535 -24.31 -7.00 8.01
CA ARG A 535 -25.61 -7.41 8.57
C ARG A 535 -26.07 -8.79 8.08
N ALA A 536 -25.53 -9.25 6.96
CA ALA A 536 -25.95 -10.48 6.31
C ALA A 536 -25.01 -11.67 6.60
N ASN A 537 -23.81 -11.43 7.16
CA ASN A 537 -22.86 -12.47 7.55
C ASN A 537 -22.98 -12.79 9.04
N GLN A 538 -24.13 -13.33 9.45
CA GLN A 538 -24.47 -13.61 10.85
C GLN A 538 -24.67 -15.11 11.07
N ILE A 539 -24.30 -15.61 12.26
CA ILE A 539 -24.34 -17.05 12.59
C ILE A 539 -25.76 -17.61 12.51
N LEU A 540 -26.72 -16.87 13.06
CA LEU A 540 -28.14 -17.18 12.97
C LEU A 540 -28.79 -16.12 12.09
N LEU A 541 -29.24 -16.51 10.90
CA LEU A 541 -30.07 -15.67 10.07
C LEU A 541 -31.42 -15.48 10.79
N ASN A 542 -31.53 -14.47 11.64
CA ASN A 542 -32.84 -13.93 12.01
C ASN A 542 -33.44 -13.31 10.76
N ARG A 543 -34.02 -14.16 9.92
CA ARG A 543 -34.88 -13.75 8.81
C ARG A 543 -36.08 -13.09 9.50
N ARG A 544 -35.99 -11.79 9.75
CA ARG A 544 -37.18 -10.99 10.07
C ARG A 544 -38.12 -11.24 8.90
N LYS A 545 -39.13 -12.08 9.11
CA LYS A 545 -40.31 -12.10 8.24
C LYS A 545 -40.81 -10.66 8.24
N GLY A 546 -40.96 -10.11 7.04
CA GLY A 546 -41.30 -8.71 6.79
C GLY A 546 -42.58 -8.28 7.50
#